data_AF-A0A3C0VGX2-F1
#
_entry.id   AF-A0A3C0VGX2-F1
#
_cell.length_a   1.000
_cell.length_b   1.000
_cell.length_c   1.000
_cell.angle_alpha   90.00
_cell.angle_beta   90.00
_cell.angle_gamma   90.00
#
_symmetry.space_group_name_H-M   'P 1'
#
loop_
_entity.id
_entity.type
_entity.pdbx_description
1 polymer ?
#
loop_
_entity_poly.entity_id
_entity_poly.type
_entity_poly.pdbx_seq_one_letter_code
_entity_poly.pdbx_strand_id
1 'polypeptide(L)'
;MCMHVLLSVWLCGVPQTPAIDRGEIERCIDVFLGGDKAKSADALQILCQHPQPVRDAIDDRIEDMDAPEVKERLRALRQRVLQVGLARTIFQRVQSGLTFSGQWTDLAQYDPEVGRILMALARDPQIGVSIGDGPLQAVRESAFQAIREGALGAVADLKLTPLLPDLKAITEDVLNEDWLIEGAGMAMAEMGDRSWIDRRLEALGKTLAEAATDVPRRYAVQKLLSRYHYRLGEYARAIEAYDATAAILEGRAATLTGRDARALKRMLWLTYYNAACSAAKAGSMDAVFRYLEKSLKADSSTAAVQELAANIREDGDLKDARKDPRCRDFADRLRRLLAGQGEKL
;
A
#
# COMPACT_ATOMS: atom_id res chain seq x y z
N MET A 1 9.08 -4.81 28.87
CA MET A 1 7.90 -3.96 28.63
C MET A 1 7.39 -4.26 27.23
N CYS A 2 6.38 -5.12 27.13
CA CYS A 2 5.86 -5.63 25.87
C CYS A 2 4.78 -4.68 25.34
N MET A 3 5.02 -4.05 24.19
CA MET A 3 3.97 -3.46 23.36
C MET A 3 2.97 -4.55 23.02
N HIS A 4 1.85 -4.58 23.72
CA HIS A 4 0.71 -5.39 23.35
C HIS A 4 0.08 -4.78 22.10
N VAL A 5 0.14 -5.58 21.06
CA VAL A 5 -0.60 -5.50 19.80
C VAL A 5 -2.10 -5.33 20.12
N LEU A 6 -2.62 -4.12 19.93
CA LEU A 6 -4.05 -3.87 19.74
C LEU A 6 -4.36 -4.01 18.24
N LEU A 7 -4.32 -5.24 17.74
CA LEU A 7 -4.94 -5.62 16.47
C LEU A 7 -6.32 -6.19 16.81
N SER A 8 -7.30 -5.30 16.96
CA SER A 8 -8.70 -5.70 17.08
C SER A 8 -9.59 -4.58 16.56
N VAL A 9 -10.26 -4.90 15.45
CA VAL A 9 -11.39 -4.19 14.82
C VAL A 9 -11.01 -2.91 14.07
N TRP A 10 -10.54 -3.08 12.83
CA TRP A 10 -10.36 -1.96 11.90
C TRP A 10 -10.53 -2.38 10.44
N LEU A 11 -11.52 -3.23 10.21
CA LEU A 11 -12.02 -3.49 8.87
C LEU A 11 -13.03 -2.39 8.55
N CYS A 12 -12.69 -1.58 7.55
CA CYS A 12 -13.56 -0.63 6.83
C CYS A 12 -13.77 0.79 7.40
N GLY A 13 -12.97 1.27 8.36
CA GLY A 13 -13.06 2.66 8.84
C GLY A 13 -11.70 3.34 8.93
N VAL A 14 -11.61 4.59 8.47
CA VAL A 14 -10.55 5.56 8.86
C VAL A 14 -10.39 5.53 10.40
N PRO A 15 -9.19 5.77 10.99
CA PRO A 15 -9.06 5.83 12.44
C PRO A 15 -10.14 6.68 13.05
N GLN A 16 -10.97 6.07 13.88
CA GLN A 16 -11.92 6.78 14.74
C GLN A 16 -11.09 7.44 15.84
N THR A 17 -10.39 8.52 15.47
CA THR A 17 -9.84 9.49 16.42
C THR A 17 -11.01 9.96 17.28
N PRO A 18 -10.86 10.11 18.61
CA PRO A 18 -11.96 10.54 19.49
C PRO A 18 -12.71 11.73 18.91
N ALA A 19 -14.04 11.77 19.08
CA ALA A 19 -14.83 12.87 18.55
C ALA A 19 -14.27 14.21 19.05
N ILE A 20 -14.01 15.13 18.12
CA ILE A 20 -13.58 16.50 18.44
C ILE A 20 -14.82 17.40 18.53
N ASP A 21 -14.83 18.30 19.51
CA ASP A 21 -15.91 19.27 19.65
C ASP A 21 -15.91 20.28 18.50
N ARG A 22 -17.09 20.64 17.98
CA ARG A 22 -17.20 21.62 16.88
C ARG A 22 -16.64 22.98 17.31
N GLY A 23 -16.85 23.38 18.56
CA GLY A 23 -16.28 24.62 19.09
C GLY A 23 -14.74 24.60 19.13
N GLU A 24 -14.12 23.44 19.31
CA GLU A 24 -12.66 23.29 19.22
C GLU A 24 -12.16 23.40 17.78
N ILE A 25 -12.87 22.82 16.81
CA ILE A 25 -12.57 22.98 15.38
C ILE A 25 -12.60 24.46 15.00
N GLU A 26 -13.67 25.18 15.36
CA GLU A 26 -13.82 26.60 15.01
C GLU A 26 -12.71 27.46 15.59
N ARG A 27 -12.34 27.21 16.86
CA ARG A 27 -11.19 27.90 17.49
C ARG A 27 -9.88 27.64 16.74
N CYS A 28 -9.65 26.40 16.28
CA CYS A 28 -8.44 26.07 15.53
C CYS A 28 -8.43 26.75 14.15
N ILE A 29 -9.59 26.84 13.47
CA ILE A 29 -9.73 27.59 12.22
C ILE A 29 -9.45 29.08 12.46
N ASP A 30 -9.97 29.66 13.54
CA ASP A 30 -9.72 31.07 13.90
C ASP A 30 -8.23 31.35 14.10
N VAL A 31 -7.54 30.46 14.82
CA VAL A 31 -6.09 30.55 15.05
C VAL A 31 -5.33 30.53 13.72
N PHE A 32 -5.72 29.65 12.79
CA PHE A 32 -5.12 29.59 11.46
C PHE A 32 -5.38 30.86 10.63
N LEU A 33 -6.60 31.41 10.71
CA LEU A 33 -6.96 32.65 10.04
C LEU A 33 -6.27 33.88 10.67
N GLY A 34 -5.97 33.85 11.97
CA GLY A 34 -5.27 34.91 12.69
C GLY A 34 -3.82 35.13 12.28
N GLY A 35 -3.18 34.19 11.57
CA GLY A 35 -1.87 34.37 10.94
C GLY A 35 -0.64 34.23 11.86
N ASP A 36 -0.83 33.86 13.13
CA ASP A 36 0.27 33.50 14.04
C ASP A 36 0.86 32.15 13.64
N LYS A 37 2.08 32.14 13.08
CA LYS A 37 2.69 30.93 12.51
C LYS A 37 2.87 29.80 13.52
N ALA A 38 3.22 30.11 14.78
CA ALA A 38 3.48 29.09 15.79
C ALA A 38 2.17 28.42 16.22
N LYS A 39 1.16 29.23 16.56
CA LYS A 39 -0.17 28.72 16.94
C LYS A 39 -0.89 28.03 15.79
N SER A 40 -0.66 28.47 14.55
CA SER A 40 -1.21 27.84 13.35
C SER A 40 -0.69 26.42 13.12
N ALA A 41 0.54 26.11 13.54
CA ALA A 41 1.10 24.77 13.41
C ALA A 41 0.39 23.76 14.34
N ASP A 42 0.20 24.14 15.60
CA ASP A 42 -0.50 23.31 16.59
C ASP A 42 -1.97 23.13 16.22
N ALA A 43 -2.64 24.22 15.82
CA ALA A 43 -4.01 24.17 15.33
C ALA A 43 -4.14 23.26 14.10
N LEU A 44 -3.22 23.35 13.14
CA LEU A 44 -3.23 22.48 11.97
C LEU A 44 -3.04 21.00 12.35
N GLN A 45 -2.18 20.70 13.34
CA GLN A 45 -1.99 19.34 13.81
C GLN A 45 -3.28 18.74 14.38
N ILE A 46 -4.05 19.52 15.13
CA ILE A 46 -5.37 19.11 15.66
C ILE A 46 -6.35 18.90 14.50
N LEU A 47 -6.47 19.87 13.60
CA LEU A 47 -7.40 19.82 12.47
C LEU A 47 -7.15 18.59 11.57
N CYS A 48 -5.90 18.26 11.29
CA CYS A 48 -5.53 17.14 10.43
C CYS A 48 -5.83 15.76 11.06
N GLN A 49 -6.07 15.69 12.37
CA GLN A 49 -6.46 14.45 13.02
C GLN A 49 -7.92 14.07 12.72
N HIS A 50 -8.76 15.06 12.38
CA HIS A 50 -10.21 14.91 12.16
C HIS A 50 -10.62 15.47 10.79
N PRO A 51 -10.08 14.94 9.67
CA PRO A 51 -10.20 15.59 8.36
C PRO A 51 -11.64 15.76 7.89
N GLN A 52 -12.52 14.82 8.22
CA GLN A 52 -13.92 14.83 7.79
C GLN A 52 -14.77 15.90 8.53
N PRO A 53 -14.88 15.89 9.88
CA PRO A 53 -15.56 16.98 10.61
C PRO A 53 -15.00 18.37 10.32
N VAL A 54 -13.68 18.48 10.13
CA VAL A 54 -13.02 19.75 9.84
C VAL A 54 -13.35 20.24 8.43
N ARG A 55 -13.37 19.35 7.43
CA ARG A 55 -13.81 19.70 6.08
C ARG A 55 -15.22 20.27 6.12
N ASP A 56 -16.14 19.58 6.79
CA ASP A 56 -17.55 20.00 6.85
C ASP A 56 -17.67 21.38 7.54
N ALA A 57 -16.94 21.62 8.64
CA ALA A 57 -16.91 22.93 9.29
C ALA A 57 -16.31 24.04 8.41
N ILE A 58 -15.24 23.75 7.64
CA ILE A 58 -14.64 24.72 6.72
C ILE A 58 -15.58 25.02 5.55
N ASP A 59 -16.26 24.00 5.01
CA ASP A 59 -17.20 24.14 3.90
C ASP A 59 -18.39 25.03 4.29
N ASP A 60 -19.02 24.78 5.46
CA ASP A 60 -20.06 25.66 6.05
C ASP A 60 -19.55 27.12 6.12
N ARG A 61 -18.31 27.30 6.58
CA ARG A 61 -17.71 28.62 6.78
C ARG A 61 -17.37 29.34 5.47
N ILE A 62 -17.04 28.60 4.42
CA ILE A 62 -16.81 29.15 3.07
C ILE A 62 -18.14 29.65 2.48
N GLU A 63 -19.24 28.95 2.72
CA GLU A 63 -20.57 29.36 2.26
C GLU A 63 -20.99 30.69 2.90
N ASP A 64 -20.81 30.82 4.22
CA ASP A 64 -21.21 31.99 5.01
C ASP A 64 -20.28 33.22 4.89
N MET A 65 -19.06 33.05 4.35
CA MET A 65 -18.09 34.15 4.27
C MET A 65 -18.37 35.04 3.06
N ASP A 66 -18.18 36.35 3.16
CA ASP A 66 -18.24 37.26 1.99
C ASP A 66 -16.86 37.62 1.47
N ALA A 67 -15.86 37.68 2.35
CA ALA A 67 -14.50 38.11 2.01
C ALA A 67 -13.78 37.08 1.11
N PRO A 68 -13.45 37.39 -0.16
CA PRO A 68 -12.85 36.44 -1.09
C PRO A 68 -11.48 35.91 -0.61
N GLU A 69 -10.67 36.79 -0.03
CA GLU A 69 -9.34 36.43 0.49
C GLU A 69 -9.43 35.41 1.65
N VAL A 70 -10.46 35.52 2.49
CA VAL A 70 -10.70 34.57 3.58
C VAL A 70 -11.19 33.24 3.03
N LYS A 71 -12.06 33.24 2.01
CA LYS A 71 -12.47 32.00 1.32
C LYS A 71 -11.28 31.27 0.73
N GLU A 72 -10.35 31.97 0.08
CA GLU A 72 -9.15 31.35 -0.48
C GLU A 72 -8.27 30.71 0.61
N ARG A 73 -8.09 31.40 1.75
CA ARG A 73 -7.36 30.83 2.89
C ARG A 73 -8.05 29.61 3.49
N LEU A 74 -9.38 29.63 3.58
CA LEU A 74 -10.18 28.48 4.03
C LEU A 74 -10.10 27.31 3.04
N ARG A 75 -10.17 27.55 1.73
CA ARG A 75 -9.97 26.53 0.69
C ARG A 75 -8.57 25.91 0.76
N ALA A 76 -7.55 26.73 0.98
CA ALA A 76 -6.19 26.25 1.19
C ALA A 76 -6.08 25.38 2.45
N LEU A 77 -6.71 25.79 3.56
CA LEU A 77 -6.78 25.00 4.79
C LEU A 77 -7.52 23.67 4.58
N ARG A 78 -8.67 23.69 3.92
CA ARG A 78 -9.47 22.51 3.56
C ARG A 78 -8.63 21.50 2.78
N GLN A 79 -8.03 21.94 1.68
CA GLN A 79 -7.16 21.11 0.84
C GLN A 79 -6.02 20.52 1.66
N ARG A 80 -5.46 21.32 2.57
CA ARG A 80 -4.35 20.89 3.40
C ARG A 80 -4.75 19.81 4.40
N VAL A 81 -5.84 20.01 5.14
CA VAL A 81 -6.36 19.06 6.11
C VAL A 81 -6.66 17.72 5.45
N LEU A 82 -7.31 17.75 4.28
CA LEU A 82 -7.62 16.54 3.51
C LEU A 82 -6.35 15.85 3.02
N GLN A 83 -5.36 16.59 2.49
CA GLN A 83 -4.10 15.99 2.04
C GLN A 83 -3.34 15.31 3.18
N VAL A 84 -3.24 15.95 4.36
CA VAL A 84 -2.57 15.37 5.53
C VAL A 84 -3.31 14.14 6.04
N GLY A 85 -4.64 14.23 6.16
CA GLY A 85 -5.49 13.14 6.60
C GLY A 85 -5.37 11.92 5.69
N LEU A 86 -5.41 12.13 4.37
CA LEU A 86 -5.29 11.07 3.38
C LEU A 86 -3.91 10.42 3.38
N ALA A 87 -2.83 11.22 3.44
CA ALA A 87 -1.48 10.69 3.50
C ALA A 87 -1.24 9.83 4.74
N ARG A 88 -1.78 10.23 5.91
CA ARG A 88 -1.73 9.42 7.13
C ARG A 88 -2.43 8.08 6.94
N THR A 89 -3.63 8.09 6.35
CA THR A 89 -4.39 6.87 6.05
C THR A 89 -3.60 5.94 5.12
N ILE A 90 -3.02 6.50 4.05
CA ILE A 90 -2.20 5.74 3.10
C ILE A 90 -0.97 5.15 3.81
N PHE A 91 -0.23 5.97 4.54
CA PHE A 91 0.98 5.53 5.23
C PHE A 91 0.70 4.41 6.24
N GLN A 92 -0.34 4.56 7.06
CA GLN A 92 -0.75 3.52 8.02
C GLN A 92 -1.10 2.20 7.32
N ARG A 93 -1.80 2.25 6.18
CA ARG A 93 -2.15 1.05 5.42
C ARG A 93 -0.93 0.42 4.76
N VAL A 94 -0.02 1.20 4.18
CA VAL A 94 1.22 0.66 3.60
C VAL A 94 2.11 0.04 4.67
N GLN A 95 2.16 0.61 5.88
CA GLN A 95 2.89 0.03 7.01
C GLN A 95 2.36 -1.33 7.47
N SER A 96 1.09 -1.65 7.20
CA SER A 96 0.54 -2.98 7.51
C SER A 96 1.19 -4.09 6.65
N GLY A 97 1.84 -3.74 5.54
CA GLY A 97 2.43 -4.69 4.60
C GLY A 97 1.40 -5.43 3.74
N LEU A 98 0.11 -5.25 3.98
CA LEU A 98 -0.97 -5.77 3.14
C LEU A 98 -1.15 -4.82 1.95
N THR A 99 -0.88 -5.31 0.74
CA THR A 99 -1.19 -4.62 -0.52
C THR A 99 -1.89 -5.61 -1.45
N PHE A 100 -3.13 -5.31 -1.83
CA PHE A 100 -3.96 -6.16 -2.68
C PHE A 100 -4.86 -5.29 -3.57
N SER A 101 -5.42 -5.88 -4.63
CA SER A 101 -6.29 -5.16 -5.55
C SER A 101 -7.58 -4.70 -4.87
N GLY A 102 -7.94 -3.43 -5.03
CA GLY A 102 -9.15 -2.83 -4.45
C GLY A 102 -9.00 -2.36 -3.00
N GLN A 103 -7.78 -2.41 -2.44
CA GLN A 103 -7.44 -1.94 -1.09
C GLN A 103 -7.91 -0.51 -0.81
N TRP A 104 -7.98 0.33 -1.84
CA TRP A 104 -8.22 1.77 -1.72
C TRP A 104 -9.63 2.19 -2.15
N THR A 105 -10.51 1.23 -2.46
CA THR A 105 -11.84 1.51 -3.03
C THR A 105 -12.74 2.32 -2.11
N ASP A 106 -12.55 2.24 -0.79
CA ASP A 106 -13.27 3.03 0.20
C ASP A 106 -12.91 4.52 0.16
N LEU A 107 -11.75 4.89 -0.38
CA LEU A 107 -11.34 6.29 -0.52
C LEU A 107 -12.23 7.07 -1.51
N ALA A 108 -13.07 6.39 -2.30
CA ALA A 108 -14.10 7.05 -3.12
C ALA A 108 -15.04 7.94 -2.28
N GLN A 109 -15.22 7.61 -1.00
CA GLN A 109 -16.09 8.34 -0.08
C GLN A 109 -15.35 9.46 0.68
N TYR A 110 -14.04 9.62 0.46
CA TYR A 110 -13.20 10.54 1.22
C TYR A 110 -13.52 12.02 0.91
N ASP A 111 -13.52 12.38 -0.37
CA ASP A 111 -13.84 13.72 -0.85
C ASP A 111 -14.16 13.68 -2.36
N PRO A 112 -15.06 14.53 -2.88
CA PRO A 112 -15.30 14.62 -4.33
C PRO A 112 -14.03 14.94 -5.14
N GLU A 113 -13.05 15.63 -4.55
CA GLU A 113 -11.78 15.99 -5.19
C GLU A 113 -10.64 15.01 -4.85
N VAL A 114 -10.94 13.82 -4.30
CA VAL A 114 -9.93 12.84 -3.85
C VAL A 114 -8.88 12.54 -4.92
N GLY A 115 -9.26 12.50 -6.20
CA GLY A 115 -8.31 12.29 -7.29
C GLY A 115 -7.22 13.36 -7.39
N ARG A 116 -7.59 14.64 -7.23
CA ARG A 116 -6.63 15.75 -7.23
C ARG A 116 -5.70 15.65 -6.02
N ILE A 117 -6.23 15.27 -4.86
CA ILE A 117 -5.45 15.10 -3.63
C ILE A 117 -4.45 13.95 -3.78
N LEU A 118 -4.88 12.81 -4.32
CA LEU A 118 -4.02 11.66 -4.59
C LEU A 118 -2.90 12.00 -5.58
N MET A 119 -3.19 12.73 -6.64
CA MET A 119 -2.14 13.18 -7.58
C MET A 119 -1.16 14.16 -6.94
N ALA A 120 -1.64 15.07 -6.10
CA ALA A 120 -0.77 15.95 -5.34
C ALA A 120 0.17 15.14 -4.44
N LEU A 121 -0.36 14.13 -3.73
CA LEU A 121 0.45 13.23 -2.90
C LEU A 121 1.44 12.38 -3.70
N ALA A 122 1.07 11.92 -4.90
CA ALA A 122 1.94 11.14 -5.77
C ALA A 122 3.12 11.95 -6.32
N ARG A 123 2.89 13.22 -6.66
CA ARG A 123 3.92 14.14 -7.16
C ARG A 123 4.80 14.65 -6.05
N ASP A 124 4.18 15.16 -4.99
CA ASP A 124 4.88 15.75 -3.86
C ASP A 124 4.13 15.46 -2.55
N PRO A 125 4.56 14.44 -1.80
CA PRO A 125 4.00 14.13 -0.51
C PRO A 125 4.55 15.07 0.57
N GLN A 126 5.27 16.16 0.23
CA GLN A 126 5.66 17.19 1.19
C GLN A 126 4.42 17.91 1.71
N ILE A 127 3.84 17.25 2.69
CA ILE A 127 2.94 17.86 3.64
C ILE A 127 3.86 18.67 4.53
N GLY A 128 4.18 19.93 4.16
CA GLY A 128 4.85 20.97 4.97
C GLY A 128 4.32 21.23 6.41
N VAL A 129 3.80 20.21 7.08
CA VAL A 129 3.84 20.08 8.53
C VAL A 129 5.29 19.75 8.83
N SER A 130 5.98 20.64 9.53
CA SER A 130 7.16 20.23 10.26
C SER A 130 6.67 19.22 11.30
N ILE A 131 6.60 17.94 10.93
CA ILE A 131 6.42 16.86 11.90
C ILE A 131 7.67 16.97 12.77
N GLY A 132 7.45 17.45 13.99
CA GLY A 132 8.45 18.07 14.86
C GLY A 132 9.74 17.27 15.04
N ASP A 133 10.76 17.99 15.49
CA ASP A 133 12.15 17.58 15.74
C ASP A 133 12.28 16.29 16.56
N GLY A 134 12.15 15.16 15.87
CA GLY A 134 12.36 13.83 16.42
C GLY A 134 13.12 12.95 15.42
N PRO A 135 13.54 11.74 15.84
CA PRO A 135 14.44 10.83 15.11
C PRO A 135 13.91 10.29 13.76
N LEU A 136 12.85 10.90 13.21
CA LEU A 136 12.13 10.51 12.00
C LEU A 136 12.69 11.15 10.71
N GLN A 137 13.77 11.92 10.73
CA GLN A 137 14.28 12.58 9.52
C GLN A 137 14.76 11.59 8.44
N ALA A 138 15.31 10.43 8.83
CA ALA A 138 15.61 9.31 7.91
C ALA A 138 14.38 8.43 7.60
N VAL A 139 13.32 8.54 8.41
CA VAL A 139 12.03 7.87 8.18
C VAL A 139 11.18 8.65 7.15
N ARG A 140 11.48 9.93 6.89
CA ARG A 140 10.73 10.78 5.95
C ARG A 140 10.75 10.25 4.52
N GLU A 141 11.90 9.86 3.99
CA GLU A 141 12.01 9.48 2.57
C GLU A 141 11.27 8.17 2.26
N SER A 142 11.47 7.14 3.09
CA SER A 142 10.72 5.88 2.96
C SER A 142 9.21 6.06 3.20
N ALA A 143 8.82 6.94 4.11
CA ALA A 143 7.41 7.28 4.32
C ALA A 143 6.82 8.03 3.11
N PHE A 144 7.56 8.96 2.52
CA PHE A 144 7.15 9.69 1.32
C PHE A 144 7.00 8.77 0.11
N GLN A 145 7.96 7.87 -0.11
CA GLN A 145 7.84 6.86 -1.16
C GLN A 145 6.61 5.97 -0.94
N ALA A 146 6.41 5.46 0.28
CA ALA A 146 5.23 4.66 0.62
C ALA A 146 3.91 5.40 0.36
N ILE A 147 3.83 6.68 0.72
CA ILE A 147 2.65 7.52 0.47
C ILE A 147 2.42 7.70 -1.04
N ARG A 148 3.47 7.98 -1.81
CA ARG A 148 3.39 8.18 -3.27
C ARG A 148 2.95 6.90 -3.98
N GLU A 149 3.55 5.76 -3.64
CA GLU A 149 3.16 4.46 -4.18
C GLU A 149 1.70 4.10 -3.82
N GLY A 150 1.31 4.31 -2.57
CA GLY A 150 -0.06 4.09 -2.13
C GLY A 150 -1.06 5.03 -2.82
N ALA A 151 -0.67 6.28 -3.08
CA ALA A 151 -1.51 7.23 -3.81
C ALA A 151 -1.73 6.82 -5.27
N LEU A 152 -0.68 6.36 -5.96
CA LEU A 152 -0.80 5.81 -7.32
C LEU A 152 -1.62 4.51 -7.34
N GLY A 153 -1.47 3.66 -6.33
CA GLY A 153 -2.32 2.49 -6.12
C GLY A 153 -3.79 2.88 -5.96
N ALA A 154 -4.07 3.90 -5.15
CA ALA A 154 -5.43 4.40 -4.94
C ALA A 154 -6.03 5.01 -6.21
N VAL A 155 -5.27 5.77 -6.99
CA VAL A 155 -5.71 6.29 -8.30
C VAL A 155 -6.17 5.16 -9.22
N ALA A 156 -5.41 4.06 -9.25
CA ALA A 156 -5.70 2.89 -10.08
C ALA A 156 -6.91 2.07 -9.58
N ASP A 157 -7.01 1.86 -8.27
CA ASP A 157 -8.13 1.15 -7.63
C ASP A 157 -9.46 1.89 -7.79
N LEU A 158 -9.43 3.23 -7.70
CA LEU A 158 -10.60 4.10 -7.88
C LEU A 158 -10.97 4.35 -9.34
N LYS A 159 -10.17 3.86 -10.29
CA LYS A 159 -10.39 4.02 -11.74
C LYS A 159 -10.58 5.48 -12.16
N LEU A 160 -9.73 6.37 -11.65
CA LEU A 160 -9.78 7.80 -11.92
C LEU A 160 -9.22 8.16 -13.31
N THR A 161 -9.91 7.68 -14.36
CA THR A 161 -9.53 7.86 -15.77
C THR A 161 -9.28 9.32 -16.20
N PRO A 162 -9.92 10.36 -15.63
CA PRO A 162 -9.58 11.75 -15.96
C PRO A 162 -8.12 12.13 -15.65
N LEU A 163 -7.42 11.37 -14.79
CA LEU A 163 -6.02 11.61 -14.41
C LEU A 163 -5.00 10.98 -15.38
N LEU A 164 -5.44 10.24 -16.41
CA LEU A 164 -4.53 9.61 -17.38
C LEU A 164 -3.53 10.59 -18.03
N PRO A 165 -3.90 11.82 -18.43
CA PRO A 165 -2.93 12.77 -19.00
C PRO A 165 -1.82 13.14 -18.01
N ASP A 166 -2.16 13.33 -16.73
CA ASP A 166 -1.20 13.67 -15.68
C ASP A 166 -0.25 12.52 -15.37
N LEU A 167 -0.76 11.27 -15.38
CA LEU A 167 0.07 10.07 -15.21
C LEU A 167 1.00 9.88 -16.41
N LYS A 168 0.51 10.10 -17.63
CA LYS A 168 1.31 10.03 -18.84
C LYS A 168 2.47 11.03 -18.79
N ALA A 169 2.21 12.27 -18.37
CA ALA A 169 3.26 13.27 -18.18
C ALA A 169 4.33 12.80 -17.18
N ILE A 170 3.94 12.14 -16.08
CA ILE A 170 4.88 11.53 -15.14
C ILE A 170 5.76 10.48 -15.83
N THR A 171 5.17 9.62 -16.68
CA THR A 171 5.92 8.56 -17.38
C THR A 171 6.86 9.04 -18.49
N GLU A 172 6.62 10.24 -19.03
CA GLU A 172 7.39 10.83 -20.13
C GLU A 172 8.50 11.77 -19.65
N ASP A 173 8.43 12.24 -18.40
CA ASP A 173 9.45 13.08 -17.80
C ASP A 173 10.61 12.25 -17.22
N VAL A 174 11.75 12.33 -17.90
CA VAL A 174 13.00 11.62 -17.56
C VAL A 174 13.68 12.11 -16.28
N LEU A 175 13.23 13.23 -15.72
CA LEU A 175 13.72 13.73 -14.42
C LEU A 175 13.01 13.06 -13.24
N ASN A 176 11.90 12.36 -13.49
CA ASN A 176 11.25 11.58 -12.46
C ASN A 176 12.06 10.33 -12.10
N GLU A 177 11.92 9.90 -10.85
CA GLU A 177 12.53 8.67 -10.37
C GLU A 177 11.91 7.45 -11.05
N ASP A 178 12.71 6.44 -11.38
CA ASP A 178 12.26 5.23 -12.08
C ASP A 178 11.03 4.60 -11.42
N TRP A 179 11.02 4.49 -10.09
CA TRP A 179 9.91 3.88 -9.36
C TRP A 179 8.60 4.68 -9.49
N LEU A 180 8.67 6.01 -9.65
CA LEU A 180 7.51 6.87 -9.86
C LEU A 180 6.96 6.68 -11.28
N ILE A 181 7.85 6.64 -12.27
CA ILE A 181 7.53 6.32 -13.67
C ILE A 181 6.85 4.95 -13.73
N GLU A 182 7.41 3.93 -13.08
CA GLU A 182 6.84 2.59 -13.02
C GLU A 182 5.46 2.58 -12.35
N GLY A 183 5.31 3.28 -11.21
CA GLY A 183 4.04 3.38 -10.50
C GLY A 183 2.93 4.04 -11.33
N ALA A 184 3.26 5.14 -12.02
CA ALA A 184 2.32 5.85 -12.89
C ALA A 184 1.94 5.02 -14.12
N GLY A 185 2.92 4.39 -14.77
CA GLY A 185 2.68 3.51 -15.90
C GLY A 185 1.81 2.29 -15.55
N MET A 186 1.99 1.72 -14.35
CA MET A 186 1.10 0.68 -13.84
C MET A 186 -0.30 1.18 -13.54
N ALA A 187 -0.45 2.38 -12.96
CA ALA A 187 -1.76 2.98 -12.72
C ALA A 187 -2.52 3.27 -14.02
N MET A 188 -1.83 3.76 -15.06
CA MET A 188 -2.38 3.92 -16.40
C MET A 188 -2.89 2.60 -16.98
N ALA A 189 -2.09 1.53 -16.88
CA ALA A 189 -2.44 0.23 -17.41
C ALA A 189 -3.68 -0.37 -16.75
N GLU A 190 -3.82 -0.25 -15.43
CA GLU A 190 -5.00 -0.68 -14.69
C GLU A 190 -6.27 0.12 -15.00
N MET A 191 -6.12 1.29 -15.60
CA MET A 191 -7.22 2.12 -16.11
C MET A 191 -7.45 1.94 -17.62
N GLY A 192 -6.69 1.04 -18.27
CA GLY A 192 -6.86 0.66 -19.67
C GLY A 192 -5.85 1.27 -20.65
N ASP A 193 -5.04 2.24 -20.25
CA ASP A 193 -3.96 2.76 -21.11
C ASP A 193 -2.69 1.91 -20.93
N ARG A 194 -2.49 0.97 -21.85
CA ARG A 194 -1.36 0.04 -21.81
C ARG A 194 -0.10 0.52 -22.53
N SER A 195 -0.10 1.74 -23.06
CA SER A 195 0.96 2.23 -23.96
C SER A 195 2.37 2.19 -23.35
N TRP A 196 2.48 2.46 -22.05
CA TRP A 196 3.75 2.37 -21.31
C TRP A 196 4.08 0.93 -20.91
N ILE A 197 3.13 0.21 -20.33
CA ILE A 197 3.41 -1.12 -19.73
C ILE A 197 3.76 -2.16 -20.78
N ASP A 198 3.15 -2.13 -21.96
CA ASP A 198 3.41 -3.13 -22.99
C ASP A 198 4.86 -3.01 -23.51
N ARG A 199 5.36 -1.77 -23.70
CA ARG A 199 6.77 -1.52 -24.03
C ARG A 199 7.72 -1.97 -22.92
N ARG A 200 7.34 -1.70 -21.65
CA ARG A 200 8.14 -2.10 -20.50
C ARG A 200 8.22 -3.63 -20.38
N LEU A 201 7.11 -4.34 -20.56
CA LEU A 201 7.06 -5.80 -20.56
C LEU A 201 7.90 -6.40 -21.69
N GLU A 202 7.88 -5.81 -22.89
CA GLU A 202 8.75 -6.22 -24.00
C GLU A 202 10.23 -6.07 -23.64
N ALA A 203 10.62 -4.92 -23.08
CA ALA A 203 12.00 -4.66 -22.66
C ALA A 203 12.48 -5.62 -21.54
N LEU A 204 11.61 -5.92 -20.58
CA LEU A 204 11.88 -6.91 -19.53
C LEU A 204 12.01 -8.32 -20.11
N GLY A 205 11.19 -8.68 -21.09
CA GLY A 205 11.28 -9.97 -21.80
C GLY A 205 12.62 -10.15 -22.53
N LYS A 206 13.08 -9.10 -23.23
CA LYS A 206 14.42 -9.10 -23.87
C LYS A 206 15.53 -9.24 -22.83
N THR A 207 15.45 -8.44 -21.75
CA THR A 207 16.40 -8.49 -20.63
C THR A 207 16.48 -9.89 -20.02
N LEU A 208 15.33 -10.55 -19.84
CA LEU A 208 15.26 -11.91 -19.29
C LEU A 208 15.91 -12.93 -20.22
N ALA A 209 15.68 -12.82 -21.53
CA ALA A 209 16.28 -13.70 -22.53
C ALA A 209 17.81 -13.56 -22.60
N GLU A 210 18.33 -12.34 -22.51
CA GLU A 210 19.77 -12.05 -22.49
C GLU A 210 20.45 -12.49 -21.18
N ALA A 211 19.72 -12.51 -20.07
CA ALA A 211 20.25 -12.83 -18.75
C ALA A 211 20.36 -14.35 -18.47
N ALA A 212 20.42 -15.22 -19.49
CA ALA A 212 20.31 -16.67 -19.34
C ALA A 212 21.16 -17.26 -18.19
N THR A 213 22.42 -16.80 -18.06
CA THR A 213 23.37 -17.22 -17.01
C THR A 213 23.52 -16.23 -15.86
N ASP A 214 22.93 -15.03 -15.94
CA ASP A 214 23.01 -13.99 -14.91
C ASP A 214 21.85 -14.14 -13.92
N VAL A 215 22.09 -14.92 -12.86
CA VAL A 215 21.08 -15.23 -11.83
C VAL A 215 20.55 -13.97 -11.12
N PRO A 216 21.39 -13.02 -10.65
CA PRO A 216 20.91 -11.77 -10.07
C PRO A 216 19.98 -10.98 -10.99
N ARG A 217 20.34 -10.82 -12.27
CA ARG A 217 19.54 -10.07 -13.24
C ARG A 217 18.22 -10.78 -13.53
N ARG A 218 18.25 -12.11 -13.70
CA ARG A 218 17.01 -12.92 -13.84
C ARG A 218 16.08 -12.77 -12.66
N TYR A 219 16.61 -12.84 -11.44
CA TYR A 219 15.82 -12.67 -10.22
C TYR A 219 15.15 -11.29 -10.18
N ALA A 220 15.89 -10.22 -10.45
CA ALA A 220 15.35 -8.86 -10.46
C ALA A 220 14.21 -8.70 -11.47
N VAL A 221 14.39 -9.22 -12.69
CA VAL A 221 13.36 -9.15 -13.74
C VAL A 221 12.12 -9.99 -13.40
N GLN A 222 12.29 -11.22 -12.93
CA GLN A 222 11.16 -12.08 -12.56
C GLN A 222 10.34 -11.50 -11.41
N LYS A 223 11.00 -10.86 -10.43
CA LYS A 223 10.33 -10.14 -9.35
C LYS A 223 9.46 -8.99 -9.88
N LEU A 224 9.92 -8.23 -10.88
CA LEU A 224 9.12 -7.19 -11.50
C LEU A 224 7.96 -7.76 -12.32
N LEU A 225 8.23 -8.77 -13.16
CA LEU A 225 7.21 -9.41 -14.00
C LEU A 225 6.07 -10.00 -13.18
N SER A 226 6.36 -10.70 -12.09
CA SER A 226 5.34 -11.24 -11.19
C SER A 226 4.41 -10.16 -10.63
N ARG A 227 4.95 -9.03 -10.15
CA ARG A 227 4.16 -7.88 -9.67
C ARG A 227 3.32 -7.26 -10.79
N TYR A 228 3.90 -7.05 -11.97
CA TYR A 228 3.19 -6.45 -13.10
C TYR A 228 2.06 -7.35 -13.60
N HIS A 229 2.32 -8.62 -13.85
CA HIS A 229 1.30 -9.56 -14.29
C HIS A 229 0.17 -9.70 -13.27
N TYR A 230 0.49 -9.74 -11.96
CA TYR A 230 -0.54 -9.78 -10.93
C TYR A 230 -1.45 -8.53 -10.99
N ARG A 231 -0.85 -7.33 -11.06
CA ARG A 231 -1.59 -6.06 -11.12
C ARG A 231 -2.42 -5.91 -12.40
N LEU A 232 -1.95 -6.45 -13.52
CA LEU A 232 -2.67 -6.47 -14.80
C LEU A 232 -3.78 -7.53 -14.87
N GLY A 233 -3.98 -8.34 -13.81
CA GLY A 233 -4.93 -9.45 -13.81
C GLY A 233 -4.47 -10.67 -14.62
N GLU A 234 -3.22 -10.69 -15.07
CA GLU A 234 -2.60 -11.79 -15.83
C GLU A 234 -2.07 -12.87 -14.87
N TYR A 235 -2.95 -13.36 -13.97
CA TYR A 235 -2.56 -14.16 -12.81
C TYR A 235 -1.79 -15.44 -13.12
N ALA A 236 -2.08 -16.11 -14.25
CA ALA A 236 -1.32 -17.29 -14.68
C ALA A 236 0.16 -16.95 -14.94
N ARG A 237 0.43 -15.84 -15.65
CA ARG A 237 1.79 -15.35 -15.93
C ARG A 237 2.47 -14.85 -14.65
N ALA A 238 1.70 -14.27 -13.72
CA ALA A 238 2.22 -13.90 -12.41
C ALA A 238 2.73 -15.11 -11.63
N ILE A 239 1.96 -16.21 -11.62
CA ILE A 239 2.33 -17.48 -10.99
C ILE A 239 3.60 -18.05 -11.63
N GLU A 240 3.70 -18.06 -12.97
CA GLU A 240 4.91 -18.52 -13.67
C GLU A 240 6.16 -17.73 -13.24
N ALA A 241 6.05 -16.40 -13.15
CA ALA A 241 7.14 -15.54 -12.70
C ALA A 241 7.47 -15.73 -11.20
N TYR A 242 6.46 -15.97 -10.35
CA TYR A 242 6.69 -16.33 -8.94
C TYR A 242 7.39 -17.69 -8.81
N ASP A 243 6.98 -18.71 -9.57
CA ASP A 243 7.63 -20.03 -9.57
C ASP A 243 9.09 -19.93 -10.05
N ALA A 244 9.35 -19.14 -11.10
CA ALA A 244 10.71 -18.88 -11.57
C ALA A 244 11.57 -18.15 -10.52
N THR A 245 10.97 -17.18 -9.81
CA THR A 245 11.62 -16.46 -8.70
C THR A 245 11.93 -17.41 -7.54
N ALA A 246 10.96 -18.24 -7.15
CA ALA A 246 11.11 -19.22 -6.08
C ALA A 246 12.21 -20.23 -6.39
N ALA A 247 12.28 -20.76 -7.62
CA ALA A 247 13.34 -21.70 -8.02
C ALA A 247 14.76 -21.11 -7.85
N ILE A 248 14.95 -19.82 -8.19
CA ILE A 248 16.23 -19.13 -7.97
C ILE A 248 16.54 -19.02 -6.47
N LEU A 249 15.55 -18.62 -5.68
CA LEU A 249 15.71 -18.47 -4.24
C LEU A 249 15.99 -19.82 -3.56
N GLU A 250 15.30 -20.89 -3.92
CA GLU A 250 15.54 -22.25 -3.41
C GLU A 250 16.94 -22.75 -3.74
N GLY A 251 17.41 -22.54 -4.97
CA GLY A 251 18.79 -22.87 -5.37
C GLY A 251 19.84 -22.16 -4.53
N ARG A 252 19.56 -20.93 -4.08
CA ARG A 252 20.43 -20.16 -3.19
C ARG A 252 20.30 -20.55 -1.71
N ALA A 253 19.16 -21.11 -1.30
CA ALA A 253 18.92 -21.51 0.09
C ALA A 253 19.85 -22.64 0.55
N ALA A 254 20.24 -23.52 -0.38
CA ALA A 254 21.12 -24.64 -0.10
C ALA A 254 22.55 -24.22 0.31
N THR A 255 22.96 -22.97 0.06
CA THR A 255 24.35 -22.53 0.22
C THR A 255 24.54 -21.45 1.31
N LEU A 256 23.46 -20.96 1.91
CA LEU A 256 23.51 -19.88 2.89
C LEU A 256 23.33 -20.38 4.33
N THR A 257 23.96 -19.70 5.28
CA THR A 257 23.79 -19.92 6.73
C THR A 257 23.55 -18.60 7.47
N GLY A 258 23.18 -18.66 8.74
CA GLY A 258 23.10 -17.47 9.60
C GLY A 258 22.00 -16.47 9.21
N ARG A 259 22.35 -15.17 9.17
CA ARG A 259 21.40 -14.06 8.92
C ARG A 259 20.85 -14.11 7.49
N ASP A 260 21.70 -14.41 6.51
CA ASP A 260 21.33 -14.40 5.09
C ASP A 260 20.35 -15.53 4.76
N ALA A 261 20.54 -16.70 5.37
CA ALA A 261 19.59 -17.81 5.27
C ALA A 261 18.20 -17.43 5.81
N ARG A 262 18.13 -16.66 6.92
CA ARG A 262 16.84 -16.18 7.46
C ARG A 262 16.16 -15.18 6.52
N ALA A 263 16.92 -14.22 5.99
CA ALA A 263 16.39 -13.26 5.02
C ALA A 263 15.85 -13.97 3.77
N LEU A 264 16.55 -15.00 3.29
CA LEU A 264 16.13 -15.79 2.13
C LEU A 264 14.87 -16.62 2.41
N LYS A 265 14.79 -17.29 3.58
CA LYS A 265 13.56 -18.00 4.00
C LYS A 265 12.36 -17.06 4.00
N ARG A 266 12.54 -15.83 4.50
CA ARG A 266 11.50 -14.81 4.49
C ARG A 266 11.09 -14.39 3.08
N MET A 267 12.05 -14.23 2.17
CA MET A 267 11.77 -13.95 0.76
C MET A 267 11.01 -15.09 0.07
N LEU A 268 11.38 -16.35 0.34
CA LEU A 268 10.68 -17.53 -0.17
C LEU A 268 9.24 -17.60 0.36
N TRP A 269 9.07 -17.39 1.67
CA TRP A 269 7.75 -17.33 2.30
C TRP A 269 6.85 -16.32 1.58
N LEU A 270 7.33 -15.08 1.38
CA LEU A 270 6.53 -14.03 0.74
C LEU A 270 6.26 -14.34 -0.75
N THR A 271 7.23 -14.91 -1.46
CA THR A 271 7.08 -15.31 -2.86
C THR A 271 5.96 -16.35 -3.01
N TYR A 272 5.94 -17.36 -2.14
CA TYR A 272 4.89 -18.37 -2.15
C TYR A 272 3.54 -17.83 -1.68
N TYR A 273 3.51 -16.97 -0.67
CA TYR A 273 2.29 -16.29 -0.26
C TYR A 273 1.65 -15.51 -1.42
N ASN A 274 2.44 -14.70 -2.16
CA ASN A 274 1.94 -13.94 -3.30
C ASN A 274 1.50 -14.82 -4.48
N ALA A 275 2.17 -15.96 -4.68
CA ALA A 275 1.72 -16.97 -5.64
C ALA A 275 0.37 -17.58 -5.23
N ALA A 276 0.12 -17.77 -3.92
CA ALA A 276 -1.18 -18.22 -3.41
C ALA A 276 -2.28 -17.16 -3.67
N CYS A 277 -2.01 -15.87 -3.43
CA CYS A 277 -2.95 -14.80 -3.75
C CYS A 277 -3.27 -14.75 -5.26
N SER A 278 -2.24 -14.86 -6.11
CA SER A 278 -2.42 -14.95 -7.56
C SER A 278 -3.25 -16.17 -7.98
N ALA A 279 -3.00 -17.33 -7.37
CA ALA A 279 -3.76 -18.55 -7.61
C ALA A 279 -5.22 -18.42 -7.18
N ALA A 280 -5.49 -17.71 -6.08
CA ALA A 280 -6.85 -17.46 -5.61
C ALA A 280 -7.62 -16.60 -6.62
N LYS A 281 -6.99 -15.52 -7.11
CA LYS A 281 -7.55 -14.65 -8.13
C LYS A 281 -7.72 -15.33 -9.49
N ALA A 282 -6.87 -16.32 -9.81
CA ALA A 282 -7.03 -17.20 -10.97
C ALA A 282 -8.11 -18.28 -10.80
N GLY A 283 -8.72 -18.41 -9.61
CA GLY A 283 -9.72 -19.44 -9.32
C GLY A 283 -9.16 -20.86 -9.09
N SER A 284 -7.85 -21.00 -8.90
CA SER A 284 -7.20 -22.32 -8.73
C SER A 284 -6.97 -22.65 -7.25
N MET A 285 -8.01 -23.13 -6.55
CA MET A 285 -7.93 -23.42 -5.12
C MET A 285 -6.88 -24.48 -4.76
N ASP A 286 -6.67 -25.48 -5.62
CA ASP A 286 -5.61 -26.48 -5.41
C ASP A 286 -4.22 -25.83 -5.39
N ALA A 287 -3.98 -24.88 -6.29
CA ALA A 287 -2.75 -24.13 -6.32
C ALA A 287 -2.63 -23.19 -5.11
N VAL A 288 -3.73 -22.57 -4.65
CA VAL A 288 -3.74 -21.76 -3.42
C VAL A 288 -3.17 -22.54 -2.24
N PHE A 289 -3.77 -23.69 -1.91
CA PHE A 289 -3.34 -24.46 -0.75
C PHE A 289 -1.94 -25.06 -0.94
N ARG A 290 -1.57 -25.44 -2.17
CA ARG A 290 -0.19 -25.85 -2.48
C ARG A 290 0.82 -24.74 -2.15
N TYR A 291 0.53 -23.50 -2.52
CA TYR A 291 1.44 -22.38 -2.27
C TYR A 291 1.42 -21.92 -0.81
N LEU A 292 0.28 -21.94 -0.12
CA LEU A 292 0.22 -21.68 1.32
C LEU A 292 1.05 -22.71 2.12
N GLU A 293 1.00 -23.99 1.74
CA GLU A 293 1.85 -25.05 2.30
C GLU A 293 3.33 -24.79 2.03
N LYS A 294 3.70 -24.39 0.80
CA LYS A 294 5.09 -24.01 0.48
C LYS A 294 5.56 -22.79 1.27
N SER A 295 4.70 -21.78 1.44
CA SER A 295 4.98 -20.60 2.27
C SER A 295 5.29 -21.01 3.70
N LEU A 296 4.43 -21.84 4.31
CA LEU A 296 4.62 -22.33 5.68
C LEU A 296 5.92 -23.15 5.84
N LYS A 297 6.28 -23.96 4.84
CA LYS A 297 7.54 -24.73 4.83
C LYS A 297 8.78 -23.85 4.67
N ALA A 298 8.67 -22.75 3.93
CA ALA A 298 9.80 -21.84 3.72
C ALA A 298 10.24 -21.13 5.01
N ASP A 299 9.27 -20.71 5.84
CA ASP A 299 9.52 -20.15 7.17
C ASP A 299 8.40 -20.54 8.15
N SER A 300 8.73 -21.44 9.07
CA SER A 300 7.83 -21.94 10.11
C SER A 300 8.08 -21.31 11.49
N SER A 301 8.80 -20.18 11.54
CA SER A 301 8.97 -19.44 12.79
C SER A 301 7.64 -18.93 13.32
N THR A 302 7.51 -18.78 14.64
CA THR A 302 6.26 -18.30 15.27
C THR A 302 5.77 -17.00 14.64
N ALA A 303 6.68 -16.06 14.35
CA ALA A 303 6.33 -14.79 13.70
C ALA A 303 5.77 -14.99 12.29
N ALA A 304 6.40 -15.82 11.46
CA ALA A 304 5.91 -16.10 10.10
C ALA A 304 4.57 -16.85 10.11
N VAL A 305 4.35 -17.75 11.07
CA VAL A 305 3.06 -18.45 11.24
C VAL A 305 1.96 -17.49 11.70
N GLN A 306 2.25 -16.59 12.65
CA GLN A 306 1.31 -15.55 13.10
C GLN A 306 0.90 -14.65 11.93
N GLU A 307 1.87 -14.20 11.14
CA GLU A 307 1.62 -13.36 9.98
C GLU A 307 0.84 -14.09 8.89
N LEU A 308 1.18 -15.33 8.57
CA LEU A 308 0.43 -16.13 7.60
C LEU A 308 -1.04 -16.28 8.03
N ALA A 309 -1.29 -16.53 9.33
CA ALA A 309 -2.63 -16.65 9.88
C ALA A 309 -3.41 -15.32 9.88
N ALA A 310 -2.73 -14.18 10.06
CA ALA A 310 -3.33 -12.86 9.95
C ALA A 310 -3.69 -12.56 8.49
N ASN A 311 -2.74 -12.75 7.57
CA ASN A 311 -2.91 -12.50 6.15
C ASN A 311 -4.04 -13.34 5.54
N ILE A 312 -4.10 -14.65 5.82
CA ILE A 312 -5.22 -15.51 5.34
C ILE A 312 -6.58 -15.00 5.82
N ARG A 313 -6.65 -14.37 7.00
CA ARG A 313 -7.90 -13.85 7.57
C ARG A 313 -8.31 -12.52 6.93
N GLU A 314 -7.34 -11.66 6.65
CA GLU A 314 -7.57 -10.25 6.34
C GLU A 314 -7.42 -9.93 4.84
N ASP A 315 -6.57 -10.64 4.12
CA ASP A 315 -6.27 -10.36 2.71
C ASP A 315 -7.51 -10.57 1.83
N GLY A 316 -7.87 -9.54 1.05
CA GLY A 316 -9.00 -9.56 0.14
C GLY A 316 -8.89 -10.62 -0.95
N ASP A 317 -7.69 -10.94 -1.41
CA ASP A 317 -7.47 -11.92 -2.48
C ASP A 317 -7.80 -13.34 -2.06
N LEU A 318 -7.64 -13.66 -0.78
CA LEU A 318 -7.92 -14.98 -0.21
C LEU A 318 -9.37 -15.12 0.27
N LYS A 319 -10.26 -14.15 -0.02
CA LYS A 319 -11.66 -14.15 0.42
C LYS A 319 -12.42 -15.40 -0.02
N ASP A 320 -12.19 -15.88 -1.24
CA ASP A 320 -12.87 -17.08 -1.73
C ASP A 320 -12.20 -18.35 -1.22
N ALA A 321 -10.87 -18.36 -1.05
CA ALA A 321 -10.15 -19.45 -0.41
C ALA A 321 -10.63 -19.70 1.03
N ARG A 322 -10.99 -18.64 1.78
CA ARG A 322 -11.59 -18.74 3.12
C ARG A 322 -12.90 -19.53 3.18
N LYS A 323 -13.61 -19.67 2.05
CA LYS A 323 -14.87 -20.43 1.96
C LYS A 323 -14.62 -21.92 1.68
N ASP A 324 -13.44 -22.29 1.20
CA ASP A 324 -13.07 -23.68 0.94
C ASP A 324 -12.87 -24.44 2.28
N PRO A 325 -13.42 -25.65 2.46
CA PRO A 325 -13.27 -26.43 3.70
C PRO A 325 -11.81 -26.62 4.14
N ARG A 326 -10.88 -26.75 3.18
CA ARG A 326 -9.44 -26.91 3.46
C ARG A 326 -8.85 -25.70 4.17
N CYS A 327 -9.45 -24.51 4.05
CA CYS A 327 -9.01 -23.33 4.77
C CYS A 327 -9.19 -23.48 6.28
N ARG A 328 -10.25 -24.17 6.72
CA ARG A 328 -10.47 -24.45 8.14
C ARG A 328 -9.37 -25.38 8.65
N ASP A 329 -9.10 -26.46 7.93
CA ASP A 329 -8.06 -27.42 8.30
C ASP A 329 -6.67 -26.78 8.35
N PHE A 330 -6.36 -25.92 7.37
CA PHE A 330 -5.11 -25.17 7.32
C PHE A 330 -5.01 -24.19 8.50
N ALA A 331 -6.07 -23.42 8.80
CA ALA A 331 -6.10 -22.50 9.93
C ALA A 331 -5.94 -23.23 11.27
N ASP A 332 -6.58 -24.39 11.45
CA ASP A 332 -6.44 -25.23 12.65
C ASP A 332 -5.02 -25.71 12.84
N ARG A 333 -4.35 -26.07 11.74
CA ARG A 333 -2.93 -26.43 11.77
C ARG A 333 -2.05 -25.25 12.19
N LEU A 334 -2.28 -24.04 11.65
CA LEU A 334 -1.55 -22.85 12.09
C LEU A 334 -1.76 -22.59 13.59
N ARG A 335 -3.01 -22.72 14.09
CA ARG A 335 -3.32 -22.58 15.52
C ARG A 335 -2.55 -23.59 16.38
N ARG A 336 -2.49 -24.87 15.98
CA ARG A 336 -1.71 -25.89 16.68
C ARG A 336 -0.21 -25.58 16.69
N LEU A 337 0.34 -25.09 15.57
CA LEU A 337 1.75 -24.67 15.50
C LEU A 337 2.04 -23.51 16.47
N LEU A 338 1.14 -22.52 16.55
CA LEU A 338 1.27 -21.41 17.50
C LEU A 338 1.14 -21.83 18.96
N ALA A 339 0.35 -22.88 19.25
CA ALA A 339 0.22 -23.46 20.57
C ALA A 339 1.39 -24.41 20.94
N GLY A 340 2.36 -24.64 20.04
CA GLY A 340 3.44 -25.60 20.25
C GLY A 340 3.00 -27.07 20.17
N GLN A 341 1.82 -27.34 19.61
CA GLN A 341 1.17 -28.66 19.53
C GLN A 341 1.26 -29.30 18.14
N GLY A 342 2.01 -28.71 17.20
CA GLY A 342 2.20 -29.24 15.85
C GLY A 342 3.61 -29.78 15.62
N GLU A 343 3.74 -30.79 14.76
CA GLU A 343 5.04 -31.23 14.27
C GLU A 343 5.74 -30.08 13.53
N LYS A 344 7.02 -29.86 13.85
CA LYS A 344 7.86 -28.94 13.07
C LYS A 344 8.09 -29.56 11.69
N LEU A 345 7.73 -28.80 10.65
CA LEU A 345 7.85 -29.19 9.24
C LEU A 345 9.29 -29.21 8.74
#